data_AF-A0A7W1RFD1-F1
#
_entry.id   AF-A0A7W1RFD1-F1
#
_cell.length_a   1.000
_cell.length_b   1.000
_cell.length_c   1.000
_cell.angle_alpha   90.00
_cell.angle_beta   90.00
_cell.angle_gamma   90.00
#
_symmetry.space_group_name_H-M   'P 1'
#
loop_
_entity.id
_entity.type
_entity.pdbx_description
1 polymer ?
#
loop_
_entity_poly.entity_id
_entity_poly.type
_entity_poly.pdbx_seq_one_letter_code
_entity_poly.pdbx_strand_id
1 'polypeptide(L)'
;LSLISYLICYRLEWESTSWTGQDGLGQFLEALLKRDEKQFFQALGWISKQSWYVTSTSCQGMQPALTHFSKAHNLLNHYIQDEIGHHKFMEQVFEELNLDKDDFPVSEGTKWLLKAHERTGVISPLAFSAMINLFEAAYYEGQDPISRVIKLSSQPRAAQGYDLHYKINQEHRHCDMPLQLANFLAPQTYVHAALTLGLFELTLNFLDSIEKNLAKTFQI
;
A
#
# COMPACT_ATOMS: atom_id res chain seq x y z
N LEU A 1 11.92 18.61 -14.16
CA LEU A 1 11.10 17.67 -13.36
C LEU A 1 11.20 16.29 -13.99
N SER A 2 11.47 15.23 -13.22
CA SER A 2 11.35 13.86 -13.73
C SER A 2 9.87 13.43 -13.73
N LEU A 3 9.50 12.43 -14.55
CA LEU A 3 8.13 11.90 -14.54
C LEU A 3 7.74 11.35 -13.15
N ILE A 4 8.68 10.75 -12.42
CA ILE A 4 8.43 10.26 -11.06
C ILE A 4 8.06 11.41 -10.11
N SER A 5 8.78 12.54 -10.15
CA SER A 5 8.41 13.71 -9.36
C SER A 5 7.01 14.24 -9.71
N TYR A 6 6.67 14.24 -11.01
CA TYR A 6 5.31 14.61 -11.45
C TYR A 6 4.26 13.64 -10.88
N LEU A 7 4.48 12.33 -10.95
CA LEU A 7 3.52 11.33 -10.45
C LEU A 7 3.37 11.37 -8.92
N ILE A 8 4.42 11.71 -8.18
CA ILE A 8 4.33 11.99 -6.74
C ILE A 8 3.41 13.18 -6.50
N CYS A 9 3.61 14.30 -7.19
CA CYS A 9 2.72 15.47 -7.07
C CYS A 9 1.28 15.15 -7.48
N TYR A 10 1.10 14.41 -8.58
CA TYR A 10 -0.22 13.98 -9.04
C TYR A 10 -0.95 13.14 -8.00
N ARG A 11 -0.26 12.21 -7.35
CA ARG A 11 -0.82 11.43 -6.26
C ARG A 11 -1.21 12.30 -5.07
N LEU A 12 -0.36 13.24 -4.65
CA LEU A 12 -0.68 14.16 -3.55
C LEU A 12 -1.92 15.02 -3.87
N GLU A 13 -2.06 15.48 -5.11
CA GLU A 13 -3.26 16.19 -5.58
C GLU A 13 -4.50 15.28 -5.55
N TRP A 14 -4.36 14.03 -6.02
CA TRP A 14 -5.42 13.03 -5.96
C TRP A 14 -5.81 12.70 -4.51
N GLU A 15 -4.84 12.59 -3.60
CA GLU A 15 -5.07 12.38 -2.17
C GLU A 15 -5.85 13.58 -1.58
N SER A 16 -5.52 14.80 -2.00
CA SER A 16 -6.23 16.00 -1.53
C SER A 16 -7.67 16.16 -2.06
N THR A 17 -8.07 15.40 -3.09
CA THR A 17 -9.35 15.58 -3.81
C THR A 17 -10.24 14.34 -3.85
N SER A 18 -9.72 13.17 -3.49
CA SER A 18 -10.47 11.91 -3.42
C SER A 18 -11.04 11.66 -2.04
N TRP A 19 -12.09 10.83 -1.96
CA TRP A 19 -12.68 10.43 -0.69
C TRP A 19 -11.65 9.69 0.17
N THR A 20 -10.94 8.72 -0.41
CA THR A 20 -9.87 7.97 0.24
C THR A 20 -8.79 8.88 0.80
N GLY A 21 -8.28 9.80 -0.02
CA GLY A 21 -7.16 10.64 0.39
C GLY A 21 -7.50 11.72 1.42
N GLN A 22 -8.76 12.14 1.51
CA GLN A 22 -9.24 13.04 2.58
C GLN A 22 -9.60 12.30 3.89
N ASP A 23 -8.91 11.19 4.18
CA ASP A 23 -9.16 10.33 5.35
C ASP A 23 -10.59 9.74 5.38
N GLY A 24 -11.20 9.52 4.22
CA GLY A 24 -12.56 8.96 4.12
C GLY A 24 -12.66 7.58 4.79
N LEU A 25 -11.66 6.71 4.59
CA LEU A 25 -11.60 5.41 5.24
C LEU A 25 -11.50 5.54 6.76
N GLY A 26 -10.65 6.42 7.28
CA GLY A 26 -10.51 6.66 8.72
C GLY A 26 -11.81 7.17 9.33
N GLN A 27 -12.45 8.17 8.72
CA GLN A 27 -13.75 8.69 9.16
C GLN A 27 -14.85 7.61 9.15
N PHE A 28 -14.89 6.79 8.10
CA PHE A 28 -15.80 5.65 8.04
C PHE A 28 -15.55 4.65 9.18
N LEU A 29 -14.30 4.29 9.43
CA LEU A 29 -13.93 3.35 10.48
C LEU A 29 -14.26 3.89 11.88
N GLU A 30 -14.04 5.19 12.13
CA GLU A 30 -14.46 5.84 13.38
C GLU A 30 -15.97 5.82 13.57
N ALA A 31 -16.73 6.11 12.50
CA ALA A 31 -18.19 6.07 12.54
C ALA A 31 -18.69 4.64 12.80
N LEU A 32 -18.05 3.64 12.17
CA LEU A 32 -18.36 2.24 12.37
C LEU A 32 -18.04 1.79 13.80
N LEU A 33 -16.88 2.16 14.34
CA LEU A 33 -16.48 1.87 15.72
C LEU A 33 -17.49 2.40 16.74
N LYS A 34 -17.95 3.65 16.59
CA LYS A 34 -18.95 4.26 17.48
C LYS A 34 -20.31 3.56 17.43
N ARG A 35 -20.64 2.96 16.30
CA ARG A 35 -21.95 2.34 16.05
C ARG A 35 -21.98 0.85 16.41
N ASP A 36 -20.99 0.10 15.94
CA ASP A 36 -20.89 -1.35 16.08
C ASP A 36 -19.41 -1.79 16.01
N GLU A 37 -18.81 -1.94 17.19
CA GLU A 37 -17.40 -2.33 17.33
C GLU A 37 -17.13 -3.73 16.74
N LYS A 38 -18.10 -4.64 16.77
CA LYS A 38 -17.92 -5.98 16.18
C LYS A 38 -17.80 -5.87 14.66
N GLN A 39 -18.66 -5.09 14.02
CA GLN A 39 -18.53 -4.82 12.58
C GLN A 39 -17.24 -4.06 12.25
N PHE A 40 -16.82 -3.14 13.12
CA PHE A 40 -15.53 -2.48 12.98
C PHE A 40 -14.36 -3.47 12.96
N PHE A 41 -14.30 -4.43 13.89
CA PHE A 41 -13.27 -5.47 13.86
C PHE A 41 -13.34 -6.36 12.62
N GLN A 42 -14.53 -6.63 12.09
CA GLN A 42 -14.67 -7.36 10.81
C GLN A 42 -14.14 -6.54 9.62
N ALA A 43 -14.41 -5.23 9.57
CA ALA A 43 -13.85 -4.36 8.55
C ALA A 43 -12.32 -4.29 8.66
N LEU A 44 -11.78 -4.19 9.87
CA LEU A 44 -10.33 -4.23 10.11
C LEU A 44 -9.70 -5.57 9.70
N GLY A 45 -10.32 -6.70 10.03
CA GLY A 45 -9.85 -8.02 9.58
C GLY A 45 -9.77 -8.10 8.06
N TRP A 46 -10.76 -7.54 7.36
CA TRP A 46 -10.73 -7.45 5.90
C TRP A 46 -9.59 -6.57 5.37
N ILE A 47 -9.38 -5.37 5.95
CA ILE A 47 -8.30 -4.45 5.57
C ILE A 47 -6.93 -5.10 5.81
N SER A 48 -6.73 -5.64 7.01
CA SER A 48 -5.50 -6.33 7.41
C SER A 48 -5.20 -7.54 6.53
N LYS A 49 -6.23 -8.22 5.99
CA LYS A 49 -6.03 -9.30 5.02
C LYS A 49 -5.45 -8.80 3.70
N GLN A 50 -5.90 -7.63 3.22
CA GLN A 50 -5.36 -7.05 1.99
C GLN A 50 -3.90 -6.65 2.20
N SER A 51 -3.60 -5.96 3.32
CA SER A 51 -2.25 -5.55 3.71
C SER A 51 -1.31 -6.75 3.90
N TRP A 52 -1.79 -7.80 4.57
CA TRP A 52 -1.05 -9.07 4.74
C TRP A 52 -0.73 -9.71 3.39
N TYR A 53 -1.70 -9.74 2.46
CA TYR A 53 -1.47 -10.32 1.15
C TYR A 53 -0.42 -9.53 0.36
N VAL A 54 -0.48 -8.20 0.36
CA VAL A 54 0.52 -7.32 -0.27
C VAL A 54 1.91 -7.58 0.31
N THR A 55 2.07 -7.48 1.62
CA THR A 55 3.37 -7.61 2.30
C THR A 55 3.93 -9.04 2.30
N SER A 56 3.11 -10.07 2.18
CA SER A 56 3.57 -11.48 2.11
C SER A 56 4.05 -11.89 0.72
N THR A 57 3.62 -11.19 -0.33
CA THR A 57 3.87 -11.57 -1.72
C THR A 57 4.70 -10.56 -2.50
N SER A 58 4.78 -9.30 -2.04
CA SER A 58 5.54 -8.21 -2.68
C SER A 58 6.99 -8.60 -2.94
N CYS A 59 7.67 -9.18 -1.93
CA CYS A 59 9.06 -9.61 -2.03
C CYS A 59 9.30 -10.59 -3.19
N GLN A 60 8.42 -11.58 -3.37
CA GLN A 60 8.51 -12.54 -4.47
C GLN A 60 8.17 -11.86 -5.81
N GLY A 61 7.13 -11.02 -5.83
CA GLY A 61 6.72 -10.27 -7.02
C GLY A 61 7.78 -9.30 -7.53
N MET A 62 8.68 -8.82 -6.67
CA MET A 62 9.79 -7.93 -7.04
C MET A 62 11.03 -8.66 -7.55
N GLN A 63 11.18 -9.98 -7.31
CA GLN A 63 12.36 -10.75 -7.73
C GLN A 63 12.72 -10.61 -9.22
N PRO A 64 11.76 -10.63 -10.17
CA PRO A 64 12.09 -10.45 -11.59
C PRO A 64 12.81 -9.12 -11.87
N ALA A 65 12.51 -8.06 -11.13
CA ALA A 65 13.13 -6.74 -11.30
C ALA A 65 14.65 -6.77 -11.03
N LEU A 66 15.14 -7.67 -10.18
CA LEU A 66 16.58 -7.83 -9.93
C LEU A 66 17.35 -8.25 -11.18
N THR A 67 16.71 -9.01 -12.07
CA THR A 67 17.30 -9.45 -13.34
C THR A 67 17.17 -8.36 -14.41
N HIS A 68 15.99 -7.77 -14.52
CA HIS A 68 15.67 -6.84 -15.60
C HIS A 68 16.20 -5.42 -15.36
N PHE A 69 16.40 -5.00 -14.10
CA PHE A 69 16.88 -3.68 -13.71
C PHE A 69 18.26 -3.73 -13.07
N SER A 70 19.21 -4.38 -13.76
CA SER A 70 20.55 -4.69 -13.24
C SER A 70 21.31 -3.49 -12.67
N LYS A 71 21.13 -2.28 -13.21
CA LYS A 71 21.76 -1.07 -12.67
C LYS A 71 21.29 -0.72 -11.25
N ALA A 72 20.05 -1.04 -10.92
CA ALA A 72 19.45 -0.81 -9.61
C ALA A 72 19.47 -2.06 -8.72
N HIS A 73 20.15 -3.15 -9.14
CA HIS A 73 20.09 -4.46 -8.49
C HIS A 73 20.35 -4.39 -6.98
N ASN A 74 21.45 -3.74 -6.57
CA ASN A 74 21.82 -3.69 -5.15
C ASN A 74 20.79 -2.92 -4.32
N LEU A 75 20.27 -1.81 -4.84
CA LEU A 75 19.25 -1.00 -4.18
C LEU A 75 17.94 -1.79 -4.05
N LEU A 76 17.50 -2.44 -5.12
CA LEU A 76 16.29 -3.28 -5.12
C LEU A 76 16.44 -4.49 -4.21
N ASN A 77 17.61 -5.14 -4.23
CA ASN A 77 17.84 -6.30 -3.38
C ASN A 77 17.81 -5.90 -1.91
N HIS A 78 18.45 -4.78 -1.54
CA HIS A 78 18.40 -4.26 -0.19
C HIS A 78 16.95 -3.96 0.25
N TYR A 79 16.19 -3.23 -0.57
CA TYR A 79 14.79 -2.94 -0.28
C TYR A 79 13.93 -4.20 -0.15
N ILE A 80 14.13 -5.20 -1.03
CA ILE A 80 13.44 -6.49 -0.90
C ILE A 80 13.80 -7.18 0.41
N GLN A 81 15.06 -7.14 0.85
CA GLN A 81 15.45 -7.73 2.13
C GLN A 81 14.81 -7.01 3.32
N ASP A 82 14.66 -5.69 3.24
CA ASP A 82 14.02 -4.89 4.29
C ASP A 82 12.52 -5.23 4.40
N GLU A 83 11.84 -5.49 3.28
CA GLU A 83 10.42 -5.89 3.27
C GLU A 83 10.14 -7.32 3.79
N ILE A 84 11.17 -8.17 3.90
CA ILE A 84 10.99 -9.56 4.33
C ILE A 84 10.44 -9.60 5.75
N GLY A 85 9.25 -10.20 5.89
CA GLY A 85 8.61 -10.40 7.18
C GLY A 85 7.63 -9.31 7.58
N HIS A 86 7.44 -8.25 6.78
CA HIS A 86 6.47 -7.20 7.06
C HIS A 86 5.02 -7.71 7.23
N HIS A 87 4.67 -8.83 6.57
CA HIS A 87 3.37 -9.49 6.77
C HIS A 87 3.10 -9.92 8.22
N LYS A 88 4.14 -10.18 9.02
CA LYS A 88 3.99 -10.56 10.43
C LYS A 88 3.38 -9.44 11.27
N PHE A 89 3.55 -8.18 10.86
CA PHE A 89 2.87 -7.07 11.51
C PHE A 89 1.35 -7.19 11.37
N MET A 90 0.86 -7.65 10.22
CA MET A 90 -0.56 -7.87 10.01
C MET A 90 -1.05 -9.14 10.71
N GLU A 91 -0.22 -10.19 10.80
CA GLU A 91 -0.52 -11.39 11.61
C GLU A 91 -0.74 -11.03 13.08
N GLN A 92 0.09 -10.14 13.64
CA GLN A 92 -0.09 -9.62 14.99
C GLN A 92 -1.44 -8.90 15.18
N VAL A 93 -1.92 -8.15 14.16
CA VAL A 93 -3.24 -7.51 14.22
C VAL A 93 -4.34 -8.57 14.35
N PHE A 94 -4.27 -9.66 13.58
CA PHE A 94 -5.24 -10.75 13.67
C PHE A 94 -5.21 -11.46 15.04
N GLU A 95 -4.01 -11.71 15.57
CA GLU A 95 -3.83 -12.31 16.89
C GLU A 95 -4.42 -11.44 18.01
N GLU A 96 -4.11 -10.14 18.03
CA GLU A 96 -4.61 -9.19 19.04
C GLU A 96 -6.13 -8.98 18.94
N LEU A 97 -6.69 -9.10 17.73
CA LEU A 97 -8.14 -9.04 17.52
C LEU A 97 -8.87 -10.38 17.74
N ASN A 98 -8.13 -11.46 17.99
CA ASN A 98 -8.64 -12.83 18.06
C ASN A 98 -9.50 -13.20 16.82
N LEU A 99 -8.98 -12.87 15.63
CA LEU A 99 -9.57 -13.16 14.33
C LEU A 99 -8.69 -14.16 13.58
N ASP A 100 -9.30 -15.04 12.77
CA ASP A 100 -8.55 -15.85 11.82
C ASP A 100 -8.38 -15.07 10.51
N LYS A 101 -7.14 -14.89 10.06
CA LYS A 101 -6.84 -14.25 8.77
C LYS A 101 -7.46 -15.00 7.58
N ASP A 102 -7.75 -16.29 7.71
CA ASP A 102 -8.26 -17.12 6.61
C ASP A 102 -9.78 -17.01 6.45
N ASP A 103 -10.48 -16.38 7.41
CA ASP A 103 -11.90 -16.03 7.29
C ASP A 103 -12.15 -14.86 6.30
N PHE A 104 -11.10 -14.12 5.95
CA PHE A 104 -11.21 -12.93 5.10
C PHE A 104 -10.68 -13.21 3.67
N PRO A 105 -11.46 -12.88 2.63
CA PRO A 105 -10.99 -13.05 1.25
C PRO A 105 -10.07 -11.89 0.83
N VAL A 106 -9.09 -12.21 -0.01
CA VAL A 106 -8.31 -11.20 -0.74
C VAL A 106 -9.12 -10.71 -1.93
N SER A 107 -9.23 -9.39 -2.07
CA SER A 107 -9.97 -8.75 -3.16
C SER A 107 -9.31 -8.99 -4.52
N GLU A 108 -10.11 -9.07 -5.58
CA GLU A 108 -9.59 -9.17 -6.95
C GLU A 108 -8.76 -7.93 -7.34
N GLY A 109 -9.08 -6.77 -6.80
CA GLY A 109 -8.31 -5.54 -7.02
C GLY A 109 -6.90 -5.63 -6.42
N THR A 110 -6.77 -6.15 -5.20
CA THR A 110 -5.48 -6.38 -4.54
C THR A 110 -4.63 -7.39 -5.31
N LYS A 111 -5.23 -8.48 -5.79
CA LYS A 111 -4.55 -9.48 -6.63
C LYS A 111 -4.08 -8.88 -7.96
N TRP A 112 -4.95 -8.09 -8.60
CA TRP A 112 -4.61 -7.41 -9.85
C TRP A 112 -3.45 -6.44 -9.64
N LEU A 113 -3.50 -5.64 -8.58
CA LEU A 113 -2.48 -4.64 -8.26
C LEU A 113 -1.09 -5.26 -8.13
N LEU A 114 -0.96 -6.35 -7.38
CA LEU A 114 0.32 -7.03 -7.24
C LEU A 114 0.79 -7.69 -8.53
N LYS A 115 -0.13 -8.30 -9.29
CA LYS A 115 0.21 -8.88 -10.59
C LYS A 115 0.67 -7.79 -11.57
N ALA A 116 0.06 -6.61 -11.54
CA ALA A 116 0.50 -5.46 -12.31
C ALA A 116 1.90 -5.01 -11.88
N HIS A 117 2.17 -4.94 -10.57
CA HIS A 117 3.48 -4.59 -10.02
C HIS A 117 4.58 -5.58 -10.42
N GLU A 118 4.33 -6.88 -10.30
CA GLU A 118 5.25 -7.94 -10.74
C GLU A 118 5.58 -7.78 -12.24
N ARG A 119 4.55 -7.54 -13.07
CA ARG A 119 4.72 -7.38 -14.51
C ARG A 119 5.51 -6.12 -14.84
N THR A 120 5.28 -5.01 -14.15
CA THR A 120 6.06 -3.78 -14.37
C THR A 120 7.53 -3.98 -14.05
N GLY A 121 7.86 -4.83 -13.07
CA GLY A 121 9.22 -5.26 -12.74
C GLY A 121 9.98 -5.93 -13.90
N VAL A 122 9.29 -6.36 -14.95
CA VAL A 122 9.88 -6.94 -16.17
C VAL A 122 9.83 -5.97 -17.35
N ILE A 123 8.68 -5.30 -17.54
CA ILE A 123 8.40 -4.57 -18.79
C ILE A 123 8.81 -3.09 -18.76
N SER A 124 8.79 -2.45 -17.59
CA SER A 124 9.00 -1.00 -17.50
C SER A 124 9.52 -0.61 -16.12
N PRO A 125 10.82 -0.34 -15.99
CA PRO A 125 11.39 0.10 -14.72
C PRO A 125 10.81 1.43 -14.24
N LEU A 126 10.38 2.30 -15.16
CA LEU A 126 9.66 3.52 -14.82
C LEU A 126 8.30 3.23 -14.16
N ALA A 127 7.49 2.34 -14.73
CA ALA A 127 6.21 1.95 -14.16
C ALA A 127 6.38 1.21 -12.83
N PHE A 128 7.39 0.35 -12.73
CA PHE A 128 7.72 -0.35 -11.50
C PHE A 128 8.07 0.62 -10.36
N SER A 129 9.01 1.54 -10.59
CA SER A 129 9.37 2.57 -9.60
C SER A 129 8.17 3.45 -9.22
N ALA A 130 7.31 3.78 -10.19
CA ALA A 130 6.11 4.56 -9.91
C ALA A 130 5.09 3.77 -9.06
N MET A 131 4.96 2.46 -9.24
CA MET A 131 4.04 1.65 -8.43
C MET A 131 4.53 1.48 -6.99
N ILE A 132 5.84 1.40 -6.74
CA ILE A 132 6.40 1.41 -5.36
C ILE A 132 5.91 2.64 -4.58
N ASN A 133 5.81 3.80 -5.23
CA ASN A 133 5.28 5.02 -4.62
C ASN A 133 3.87 4.84 -4.05
N LEU A 134 3.03 4.03 -4.70
CA LEU A 134 1.65 3.81 -4.28
C LEU A 134 1.54 2.87 -3.08
N PHE A 135 2.53 2.00 -2.87
CA PHE A 135 2.59 1.12 -1.69
C PHE A 135 3.24 1.82 -0.49
N GLU A 136 4.29 2.59 -0.72
CA GLU A 136 5.18 3.06 0.36
C GLU A 136 4.88 4.46 0.87
N ALA A 137 4.39 5.35 0.00
CA ALA A 137 4.49 6.78 0.28
C ALA A 137 3.21 7.40 0.85
N ALA A 138 2.43 6.64 1.62
CA ALA A 138 1.39 7.22 2.45
C ALA A 138 2.06 7.94 3.63
N TYR A 139 2.55 9.16 3.40
CA TYR A 139 3.08 10.01 4.47
C TYR A 139 1.90 10.64 5.20
N TYR A 140 1.63 10.16 6.40
CA TYR A 140 0.61 10.70 7.29
C TYR A 140 1.31 11.47 8.40
N GLU A 141 0.88 12.71 8.66
CA GLU A 141 1.51 13.51 9.71
C GLU A 141 1.32 12.83 11.08
N GLY A 142 2.40 12.24 11.60
CA GLY A 142 2.49 11.66 12.94
C GLY A 142 2.16 10.17 13.09
N GLN A 143 1.15 9.62 12.38
CA GLN A 143 0.73 8.21 12.56
C GLN A 143 -0.10 7.64 11.41
N ASP A 144 -0.09 6.32 11.28
CA ASP A 144 -0.96 5.57 10.38
C ASP A 144 -2.46 5.76 10.73
N PRO A 145 -3.35 6.09 9.76
CA PRO A 145 -4.77 6.33 10.01
C PRO A 145 -5.52 5.11 10.56
N ILE A 146 -5.17 3.89 10.14
CA ILE A 146 -5.79 2.66 10.63
C ILE A 146 -5.39 2.44 12.08
N SER A 147 -4.09 2.57 12.39
CA SER A 147 -3.57 2.53 13.76
C SER A 147 -4.27 3.53 14.68
N ARG A 148 -4.42 4.78 14.22
CA ARG A 148 -5.10 5.86 14.95
C ARG A 148 -6.52 5.46 15.39
N VAL A 149 -7.30 4.84 14.50
CA VAL A 149 -8.68 4.43 14.81
C VAL A 149 -8.71 3.17 15.69
N ILE A 150 -7.83 2.18 15.46
CA ILE A 150 -7.74 0.98 16.31
C ILE A 150 -7.48 1.35 17.78
N LYS A 151 -6.62 2.34 18.03
CA LYS A 151 -6.29 2.82 19.39
C LYS A 151 -7.50 3.35 20.17
N LEU A 152 -8.60 3.69 19.51
CA LEU A 152 -9.85 4.15 20.13
C LEU A 152 -10.79 3.00 20.53
N SER A 153 -10.51 1.78 20.08
CA SER A 153 -11.34 0.60 20.35
C SER A 153 -11.08 -0.03 21.72
N SER A 154 -11.85 -1.06 22.07
CA SER A 154 -11.62 -1.92 23.23
C SER A 154 -10.34 -2.77 23.13
N GLN A 155 -9.72 -2.86 21.96
CA GLN A 155 -8.49 -3.64 21.71
C GLN A 155 -7.36 -2.79 21.09
N PRO A 156 -6.88 -1.75 21.79
CA PRO A 156 -5.92 -0.79 21.23
C PRO A 156 -4.54 -1.39 20.92
N ARG A 157 -4.21 -2.55 21.49
CA ARG A 157 -2.95 -3.26 21.22
C ARG A 157 -2.86 -3.79 19.79
N ALA A 158 -3.99 -4.04 19.13
CA ALA A 158 -4.02 -4.44 17.73
C ALA A 158 -3.43 -3.38 16.79
N ALA A 159 -3.27 -2.13 17.23
CA ALA A 159 -2.63 -1.07 16.44
C ALA A 159 -1.11 -1.24 16.29
N GLN A 160 -0.47 -2.05 17.13
CA GLN A 160 1.00 -2.17 17.17
C GLN A 160 1.61 -2.63 15.85
N GLY A 161 0.94 -3.53 15.12
CA GLY A 161 1.41 -3.98 13.81
C GLY A 161 1.51 -2.83 12.81
N TYR A 162 0.45 -2.01 12.70
CA TYR A 162 0.44 -0.84 11.83
C TYR A 162 1.45 0.22 12.28
N ASP A 163 1.57 0.49 13.58
CA ASP A 163 2.56 1.43 14.12
C ASP A 163 4.01 1.03 13.78
N LEU A 164 4.34 -0.26 13.94
CA LEU A 164 5.68 -0.77 13.64
C LEU A 164 5.97 -0.72 12.15
N HIS A 165 5.04 -1.15 11.31
CA HIS A 165 5.17 -1.07 9.86
C HIS A 165 5.37 0.38 9.40
N TYR A 166 4.53 1.30 9.87
CA TYR A 166 4.64 2.72 9.56
C TYR A 166 6.00 3.28 9.99
N LYS A 167 6.43 2.97 11.22
CA LYS A 167 7.71 3.43 11.76
C LYS A 167 8.89 2.95 10.90
N ILE A 168 8.93 1.68 10.54
CA ILE A 168 10.01 1.12 9.70
C ILE A 168 10.05 1.82 8.34
N ASN A 169 8.90 1.98 7.69
CA ASN A 169 8.83 2.65 6.39
C ASN A 169 9.36 4.09 6.44
N GLN A 170 9.11 4.81 7.55
CA GLN A 170 9.66 6.15 7.77
C GLN A 170 11.18 6.12 8.06
N GLU A 171 11.63 5.25 8.97
CA GLU A 171 13.04 5.17 9.37
C GLU A 171 13.96 4.73 8.22
N HIS A 172 13.49 3.79 7.40
CA HIS A 172 14.20 3.27 6.23
C HIS A 172 13.95 4.11 4.96
N ARG A 173 13.11 5.15 5.06
CA ARG A 173 12.78 6.08 3.97
C ARG A 173 12.24 5.37 2.73
N HIS A 174 11.34 4.40 2.91
CA HIS A 174 10.75 3.65 1.80
C HIS A 174 10.01 4.56 0.81
N CYS A 175 9.43 5.66 1.30
CA CYS A 175 8.79 6.67 0.45
C CYS A 175 9.74 7.34 -0.56
N ASP A 176 11.06 7.31 -0.33
CA ASP A 176 12.07 7.85 -1.25
C ASP A 176 12.50 6.84 -2.32
N MET A 177 12.15 5.55 -2.17
CA MET A 177 12.56 4.48 -3.10
C MET A 177 12.24 4.78 -4.57
N PRO A 178 11.06 5.34 -4.94
CA PRO A 178 10.77 5.72 -6.32
C PRO A 178 11.79 6.72 -6.89
N LEU A 179 12.20 7.71 -6.10
CA LEU A 179 13.17 8.73 -6.49
C LEU A 179 14.58 8.14 -6.57
N GLN A 180 14.95 7.27 -5.62
CA GLN A 180 16.24 6.59 -5.65
C GLN A 180 16.37 5.70 -6.88
N LEU A 181 15.33 4.93 -7.21
CA LEU A 181 15.27 4.11 -8.41
C LEU A 181 15.28 4.93 -9.70
N ALA A 182 14.67 6.12 -9.69
CA ALA A 182 14.65 7.03 -10.85
C ALA A 182 16.07 7.39 -11.34
N ASN A 183 17.07 7.44 -10.45
CA ASN A 183 18.46 7.74 -10.80
C ASN A 183 19.12 6.66 -11.67
N PHE A 184 18.57 5.45 -11.70
CA PHE A 184 19.09 4.34 -12.49
C PHE A 184 18.36 4.17 -13.83
N LEU A 185 17.29 4.93 -14.07
CA LEU A 185 16.48 4.84 -15.27
C LEU A 185 17.20 5.46 -16.47
N ALA A 186 17.24 4.72 -17.58
CA ALA A 186 17.57 5.31 -18.88
C ALA A 186 16.46 6.29 -19.31
N PRO A 187 16.72 7.20 -20.26
CA PRO A 187 15.67 7.98 -20.90
C PRO A 187 14.54 7.08 -21.39
N GLN A 188 13.31 7.43 -21.04
CA GLN A 188 12.13 6.63 -21.33
C GLN A 188 11.45 7.10 -22.61
N THR A 189 10.90 6.17 -23.38
CA THR A 189 10.09 6.51 -24.55
C THR A 189 8.72 7.05 -24.12
N TYR A 190 8.05 7.77 -25.03
CA TYR A 190 6.67 8.21 -24.81
C TYR A 190 5.73 7.04 -24.45
N VAL A 191 5.91 5.89 -25.10
CA VAL A 191 5.10 4.68 -24.85
C VAL A 191 5.24 4.20 -23.41
N HIS A 192 6.47 4.16 -22.88
CA HIS A 192 6.69 3.78 -21.48
C HIS A 192 6.12 4.81 -20.51
N ALA A 193 6.27 6.11 -20.79
CA ALA A 193 5.69 7.17 -19.98
C ALA A 193 4.16 7.10 -19.93
N ALA A 194 3.51 6.90 -21.07
CA ALA A 194 2.06 6.76 -21.18
C ALA A 194 1.55 5.49 -20.46
N LEU A 195 2.26 4.36 -20.62
CA LEU A 195 1.95 3.14 -19.89
C LEU A 195 2.05 3.35 -18.37
N THR A 196 3.13 3.99 -17.90
CA THR A 196 3.33 4.29 -16.49
C THR A 196 2.19 5.15 -15.95
N LEU A 197 1.83 6.24 -16.63
CA LEU A 197 0.74 7.12 -16.19
C LEU A 197 -0.59 6.35 -16.11
N GLY A 198 -0.93 5.59 -17.15
CA GLY A 198 -2.17 4.81 -17.17
C GLY A 198 -2.23 3.75 -16.05
N LEU A 199 -1.14 3.03 -15.79
CA LEU A 199 -1.09 2.06 -14.68
C LEU A 199 -1.19 2.75 -13.31
N PHE A 200 -0.57 3.92 -13.16
CA PHE A 200 -0.60 4.70 -11.94
C PHE A 200 -2.02 5.20 -11.63
N GLU A 201 -2.70 5.80 -12.61
CA GLU A 201 -4.09 6.26 -12.47
C GLU A 201 -5.06 5.10 -12.23
N LEU A 202 -4.93 4.00 -12.96
CA LEU A 202 -5.75 2.81 -12.74
C LEU A 202 -5.60 2.29 -11.32
N THR A 203 -4.36 2.24 -10.81
CA THR A 203 -4.10 1.80 -9.43
C THR A 203 -4.79 2.69 -8.41
N LEU A 204 -4.69 4.02 -8.54
CA LEU A 204 -5.37 4.95 -7.64
C LEU A 204 -6.90 4.76 -7.64
N ASN A 205 -7.48 4.60 -8.84
CA ASN A 205 -8.91 4.33 -8.96
C ASN A 205 -9.31 2.99 -8.35
N PHE A 206 -8.47 1.96 -8.47
CA PHE A 206 -8.72 0.68 -7.81
C PHE A 206 -8.68 0.79 -6.29
N LEU A 207 -7.69 1.50 -5.73
CA LEU A 207 -7.60 1.72 -4.28
C LEU A 207 -8.84 2.42 -3.74
N ASP A 208 -9.25 3.54 -4.36
CA ASP A 208 -10.47 4.26 -3.96
C ASP A 208 -11.74 3.44 -4.14
N SER A 209 -11.85 2.65 -5.22
CA SER A 209 -12.99 1.75 -5.40
C SER A 209 -13.03 0.64 -4.34
N ILE A 210 -11.88 0.08 -3.94
CA ILE A 210 -11.80 -0.96 -2.94
C ILE A 210 -12.35 -0.43 -1.60
N GLU A 211 -11.88 0.73 -1.16
CA GLU A 211 -12.29 1.30 0.12
C GLU A 211 -13.76 1.73 0.12
N LYS A 212 -14.24 2.33 -0.98
CA LYS A 212 -15.67 2.66 -1.12
C LYS A 212 -16.56 1.43 -1.09
N ASN A 213 -16.11 0.32 -1.68
CA ASN A 213 -16.87 -0.93 -1.66
C ASN A 213 -16.88 -1.57 -0.27
N LEU A 214 -15.77 -1.47 0.48
CA LEU A 214 -15.73 -1.84 1.88
C LEU A 214 -16.74 -1.02 2.69
N ALA A 215 -16.71 0.31 2.56
CA ALA A 215 -17.64 1.18 3.27
C ALA A 215 -19.11 0.84 2.97
N LYS A 216 -19.45 0.56 1.71
CA LYS A 216 -20.80 0.12 1.32
C LYS A 216 -21.19 -1.23 1.94
N THR A 217 -20.25 -2.17 2.03
CA THR A 217 -20.52 -3.53 2.57
C THR A 217 -20.93 -3.48 4.04
N PHE A 218 -20.37 -2.53 4.80
CA PHE A 218 -20.65 -2.34 6.22
C PHE A 218 -21.65 -1.20 6.50
N GLN A 219 -22.26 -0.60 5.47
CA GLN A 219 -23.38 0.32 5.63
C GLN A 219 -24.70 -0.48 5.71
N ILE A 220 -25.25 -0.60 6.92
CA ILE A 220 -26.68 -0.85 7.20
C ILE A 220 -27.25 0.44 7.76
#